data_AF-A0A7C0Y6Q0-F1
#
_entry.id   AF-A0A7C0Y6Q0-F1
#
_cell.length_a   1.000
_cell.length_b   1.000
_cell.length_c   1.000
_cell.angle_alpha   90.00
_cell.angle_beta   90.00
_cell.angle_gamma   90.00
#
_symmetry.space_group_name_H-M   'P 1'
#
loop_
_entity.id
_entity.type
_entity.pdbx_description
1 polymer ?
#
loop_
_entity_poly.entity_id
_entity_poly.type
_entity_poly.pdbx_seq_one_letter_code
_entity_poly.pdbx_strand_id
1 'polypeptide(L)'
;MALNPQKWGINVSKKDFQCYWAKRWGDIGKNEPCPNEKELKQKMEKYFPDLTNPEFQKIFLERIYKQIDAGVDAIWIDMLYMQARLMTELTKNPNHPAVKESYEAAKEIINKIHEYGKKKGKYIYVITWVAVKGKDSIISVPKEYVNVDAAMVSPSCDEIKDKLTGKIGNFNEKLWNELVKKIKKEYGIPIFARIDYGGPGRTQLYVFSQELSKEEAREFLRKADKFFSKKGIIFIYPVHGGDMGRKELVKKLSYGKFNWYDSLAPEFETYGTIKELTRDKR
;
A
#
# COMPACT_ATOMS: atom_id res chain seq x y z
N MET A 1 -7.07 20.74 -6.18
CA MET A 1 -6.63 19.64 -5.31
C MET A 1 -6.31 18.33 -6.04
N ALA A 2 -6.95 17.97 -7.15
CA ALA A 2 -6.53 16.80 -7.93
C ALA A 2 -5.25 17.08 -8.74
N LEU A 3 -4.39 16.08 -8.89
CA LEU A 3 -3.12 16.23 -9.59
C LEU A 3 -3.31 16.61 -11.06
N ASN A 4 -2.62 17.68 -11.47
CA ASN A 4 -2.53 18.14 -12.86
C ASN A 4 -1.06 18.22 -13.29
N PRO A 5 -0.54 17.25 -14.08
CA PRO A 5 0.86 17.25 -14.52
C PRO A 5 1.26 18.49 -15.34
N GLN A 6 0.31 19.16 -16.01
CA GLN A 6 0.59 20.31 -16.87
C GLN A 6 1.20 21.49 -16.12
N LYS A 7 1.02 21.59 -14.80
CA LYS A 7 1.65 22.66 -13.99
C LYS A 7 3.18 22.59 -13.99
N TRP A 8 3.76 21.44 -14.36
CA TRP A 8 5.20 21.25 -14.56
C TRP A 8 5.59 21.16 -16.04
N GLY A 9 4.74 21.58 -16.97
CA GLY A 9 5.02 21.52 -18.41
C GLY A 9 4.97 20.11 -19.02
N ILE A 10 4.43 19.12 -18.27
CA ILE A 10 4.31 17.74 -18.77
C ILE A 10 3.14 17.67 -19.77
N ASN A 11 3.39 17.12 -20.96
CA ASN A 11 2.40 16.98 -22.03
C ASN A 11 1.39 15.83 -21.77
N VAL A 12 0.72 15.88 -20.62
CA VAL A 12 -0.36 14.98 -20.21
C VAL A 12 -1.42 15.81 -19.52
N SER A 13 -2.64 15.82 -20.06
CA SER A 13 -3.72 16.61 -19.48
C SER A 13 -4.14 16.06 -18.11
N LYS A 14 -4.67 16.92 -17.24
CA LYS A 14 -5.31 16.50 -15.98
C LYS A 14 -6.33 15.39 -16.21
N LYS A 15 -7.17 15.51 -17.24
CA LYS A 15 -8.20 14.53 -17.58
C LYS A 15 -7.59 13.16 -17.90
N ASP A 16 -6.55 13.12 -18.72
CA ASP A 16 -5.94 11.85 -19.14
C ASP A 16 -5.22 11.18 -17.98
N PHE A 17 -4.56 11.97 -17.12
CA PHE A 17 -3.95 11.44 -15.90
C PHE A 17 -5.00 10.85 -14.94
N GLN A 18 -6.08 11.57 -14.68
CA GLN A 18 -7.14 11.10 -13.77
C GLN A 18 -7.91 9.93 -14.38
N CYS A 19 -8.09 9.88 -15.71
CA CYS A 19 -8.65 8.72 -16.39
C CYS A 19 -7.74 7.48 -16.29
N TYR A 20 -6.42 7.65 -16.45
CA TYR A 20 -5.46 6.57 -16.18
C TYR A 20 -5.61 6.04 -14.75
N TRP A 21 -5.76 6.94 -13.78
CA TRP A 21 -6.00 6.56 -12.39
C TRP A 21 -7.34 5.82 -12.21
N ALA A 22 -8.42 6.32 -12.79
CA ALA A 22 -9.74 5.69 -12.76
C ALA A 22 -9.71 4.27 -13.33
N LYS A 23 -9.05 4.07 -14.48
CA LYS A 23 -8.84 2.75 -15.08
C LYS A 23 -8.01 1.82 -14.19
N ARG A 24 -6.98 2.37 -13.54
CA ARG A 24 -6.16 1.63 -12.58
C ARG A 24 -6.98 1.12 -11.40
N TRP A 25 -7.99 1.88 -10.97
CA TRP A 25 -8.86 1.47 -9.87
C TRP A 25 -10.08 0.66 -10.31
N GLY A 26 -10.44 0.68 -11.59
CA GLY A 26 -11.60 -0.03 -12.13
C GLY A 26 -12.89 0.80 -12.11
N ASP A 27 -12.78 2.11 -11.84
CA ASP A 27 -13.91 3.06 -11.96
C ASP A 27 -14.30 3.27 -13.44
N ILE A 28 -13.35 2.99 -14.34
CA ILE A 28 -13.52 2.98 -15.80
C ILE A 28 -12.96 1.68 -16.34
N GLY A 29 -13.64 1.07 -17.32
CA GLY A 29 -13.17 -0.14 -17.97
C GLY A 29 -11.78 0.06 -18.60
N LYS A 30 -10.90 -0.93 -18.49
CA LYS A 30 -9.53 -0.85 -19.02
C LYS A 30 -9.48 -0.41 -20.50
N ASN A 31 -10.42 -0.92 -21.29
CA ASN A 31 -10.54 -0.65 -22.73
C ASN A 31 -11.59 0.43 -23.06
N GLU A 32 -12.27 1.00 -22.07
CA GLU A 32 -13.25 2.06 -22.26
C GLU A 32 -12.53 3.37 -22.64
N PRO A 33 -13.05 4.17 -23.60
CA PRO A 33 -12.48 5.48 -23.89
C PRO A 33 -12.58 6.39 -22.66
N CYS A 34 -11.63 7.32 -22.52
CA CYS A 34 -11.69 8.28 -21.43
C CYS A 34 -12.88 9.24 -21.64
N PRO A 35 -13.85 9.30 -20.71
CA PRO A 35 -14.98 10.18 -20.84
C PRO A 35 -14.55 11.65 -20.73
N ASN A 36 -15.48 12.56 -21.01
CA ASN A 36 -15.25 13.98 -20.75
C ASN A 36 -15.05 14.25 -19.23
N GLU A 37 -14.50 15.41 -18.86
CA GLU A 37 -14.15 15.68 -17.45
C GLU A 37 -15.36 15.65 -16.50
N LYS A 38 -16.55 16.05 -16.97
CA LYS A 38 -17.78 16.04 -16.16
C LYS A 38 -18.22 14.62 -15.83
N GLU A 39 -18.24 13.74 -16.83
CA GLU A 39 -18.60 12.34 -16.66
C GLU A 39 -17.52 11.58 -15.89
N LEU A 40 -16.23 11.84 -16.16
CA LEU A 40 -15.12 11.29 -15.38
C LEU A 40 -15.29 11.59 -13.90
N LYS A 41 -15.69 12.82 -13.56
CA LYS A 41 -15.94 13.26 -12.19
C LYS A 41 -17.10 12.53 -11.51
N GLN A 42 -18.12 12.15 -12.28
CA GLN A 42 -19.26 11.40 -11.76
C GLN A 42 -18.93 9.93 -11.53
N LYS A 43 -18.06 9.35 -12.38
CA LYS A 43 -17.64 7.94 -12.28
C LYS A 43 -16.57 7.70 -11.21
N MET A 44 -15.66 8.65 -11.00
CA MET A 44 -14.57 8.49 -10.05
C MET A 44 -15.03 8.73 -8.62
N GLU A 45 -14.96 7.68 -7.79
CA GLU A 45 -15.10 7.84 -6.34
C GLU A 45 -13.89 8.57 -5.73
N LYS A 46 -12.71 8.39 -6.33
CA LYS A 46 -11.43 8.85 -5.78
C LYS A 46 -10.52 9.42 -6.86
N TYR A 47 -10.36 10.74 -6.86
CA TYR A 47 -9.32 11.41 -7.63
C TYR A 47 -7.94 11.17 -7.01
N PHE A 48 -6.91 11.08 -7.86
CA PHE A 48 -5.53 11.11 -7.37
C PHE A 48 -5.22 12.53 -6.85
N PRO A 49 -4.89 12.69 -5.57
CA PRO A 49 -4.65 13.99 -4.98
C PRO A 49 -3.31 14.57 -5.43
N ASP A 50 -3.20 15.89 -5.36
CA ASP A 50 -1.95 16.61 -5.57
C ASP A 50 -1.26 16.90 -4.24
N LEU A 51 -0.21 16.15 -3.93
CA LEU A 51 0.54 16.32 -2.68
C LEU A 51 1.21 17.68 -2.57
N THR A 52 1.50 18.37 -3.67
CA THR A 52 2.12 19.71 -3.63
C THR A 52 1.09 20.83 -3.58
N ASN A 53 -0.21 20.51 -3.59
CA ASN A 53 -1.27 21.50 -3.45
C ASN A 53 -1.46 21.85 -1.95
N PRO A 54 -1.32 23.14 -1.56
CA PRO A 54 -1.38 23.53 -0.15
C PRO A 54 -2.76 23.35 0.49
N GLU A 55 -3.85 23.52 -0.26
CA GLU A 55 -5.21 23.28 0.25
C GLU A 55 -5.44 21.81 0.54
N PHE A 56 -4.96 20.92 -0.33
CA PHE A 56 -4.99 19.48 -0.10
C PHE A 56 -4.18 19.11 1.15
N GLN A 57 -2.92 19.59 1.25
CA GLN A 57 -2.09 19.31 2.42
C GLN A 57 -2.76 19.78 3.71
N LYS A 58 -3.36 20.97 3.71
CA LYS A 58 -4.08 21.50 4.88
C LYS A 58 -5.19 20.54 5.33
N ILE A 59 -6.10 20.17 4.42
CA ILE A 59 -7.21 19.27 4.75
C ILE A 59 -6.70 17.90 5.18
N PHE A 60 -5.69 17.39 4.50
CA PHE A 60 -5.11 16.08 4.80
C PHE A 60 -4.47 16.04 6.19
N LEU A 61 -3.66 17.06 6.53
CA LEU A 61 -3.02 17.18 7.82
C LEU A 61 -4.01 17.44 8.95
N GLU A 62 -5.03 18.29 8.75
CA GLU A 62 -6.06 18.53 9.76
C GLU A 62 -6.78 17.23 10.16
N ARG A 63 -7.04 16.33 9.20
CA ARG A 63 -7.60 14.99 9.49
C ARG A 63 -6.64 14.09 10.25
N ILE A 64 -5.35 14.15 9.95
CA ILE A 64 -4.33 13.40 10.69
C ILE A 64 -4.20 13.95 12.12
N TYR A 65 -4.19 15.26 12.29
CA TYR A 65 -4.13 15.91 13.59
C TYR A 65 -5.32 15.54 14.47
N LYS A 66 -6.52 15.40 13.89
CA LYS A 66 -7.68 14.89 14.63
C LYS A 66 -7.52 13.45 15.10
N GLN A 67 -6.83 12.59 14.33
CA GLN A 67 -6.50 11.23 14.79
C GLN A 67 -5.47 11.27 15.92
N ILE A 68 -4.46 12.14 15.83
CA ILE A 68 -3.47 12.36 16.89
C ILE A 68 -4.14 12.87 18.17
N ASP A 69 -5.04 13.84 18.05
CA ASP A 69 -5.83 14.35 19.18
C ASP A 69 -6.74 13.27 19.78
N ALA A 70 -7.19 12.30 18.97
CA ALA A 70 -7.94 11.13 19.43
C ALA A 70 -7.05 10.03 20.06
N GLY A 71 -5.73 10.24 20.12
CA GLY A 71 -4.82 9.42 20.92
C GLY A 71 -3.98 8.40 20.15
N VAL A 72 -4.00 8.37 18.80
CA VAL A 72 -3.20 7.38 18.05
C VAL A 72 -1.69 7.54 18.29
N ASP A 73 -0.96 6.43 18.27
CA ASP A 73 0.51 6.40 18.39
C ASP A 73 1.22 6.40 17.04
N ALA A 74 0.51 5.96 16.00
CA ALA A 74 1.06 5.80 14.68
C ALA A 74 0.07 6.22 13.59
N ILE A 75 0.59 6.72 12.48
CA ILE A 75 -0.13 7.08 11.27
C ILE A 75 0.40 6.22 10.12
N TRP A 76 -0.51 5.49 9.50
CA TRP A 76 -0.27 4.83 8.22
C TRP A 76 -0.70 5.77 7.09
N ILE A 77 0.22 6.10 6.18
CA ILE A 77 -0.12 6.87 4.97
C ILE A 77 0.07 5.99 3.76
N ASP A 78 -1.03 5.52 3.20
CA ASP A 78 -0.98 4.76 1.98
C ASP A 78 -0.53 5.64 0.79
N MET A 79 0.23 5.05 -0.13
CA MET A 79 0.67 5.67 -1.39
C MET A 79 1.39 7.04 -1.25
N LEU A 80 1.99 7.36 -0.11
CA LEU A 80 2.61 8.68 0.13
C LEU A 80 3.62 9.08 -0.97
N TYR A 81 4.45 8.15 -1.43
CA TYR A 81 5.47 8.41 -2.45
C TYR A 81 5.00 8.09 -3.89
N MET A 82 3.73 7.69 -4.07
CA MET A 82 3.20 7.27 -5.37
C MET A 82 3.20 8.41 -6.39
N GLN A 83 2.95 9.65 -5.96
CA GLN A 83 2.96 10.79 -6.88
C GLN A 83 4.32 10.94 -7.57
N ALA A 84 5.42 10.92 -6.79
CA ALA A 84 6.77 11.05 -7.33
C ALA A 84 7.12 9.90 -8.28
N ARG A 85 6.67 8.68 -7.97
CA ARG A 85 6.80 7.52 -8.85
C ARG A 85 6.06 7.74 -10.18
N LEU A 86 4.79 8.15 -10.13
CA LEU A 86 4.00 8.42 -11.34
C LEU A 86 4.63 9.53 -12.17
N MET A 87 5.15 10.60 -11.54
CA MET A 87 5.86 11.66 -12.25
C MET A 87 7.15 11.15 -12.90
N THR A 88 7.87 10.23 -12.26
CA THR A 88 9.07 9.59 -12.84
C THR A 88 8.69 8.76 -14.07
N GLU A 89 7.58 8.01 -13.98
CA GLU A 89 7.08 7.19 -15.09
C GLU A 89 6.59 8.03 -16.28
N LEU A 90 5.97 9.19 -16.03
CA LEU A 90 5.52 10.12 -17.08
C LEU A 90 6.67 10.87 -17.75
N THR A 91 7.61 11.38 -16.96
CA THR A 91 8.69 12.24 -17.45
C THR A 91 9.89 11.45 -17.96
N LYS A 92 10.01 10.17 -17.58
CA LYS A 92 11.21 9.33 -17.77
C LYS A 92 12.49 9.97 -17.20
N ASN A 93 12.35 10.92 -16.28
CA ASN A 93 13.45 11.68 -15.72
C ASN A 93 13.29 11.79 -14.20
N PRO A 94 14.08 11.05 -13.39
CA PRO A 94 13.99 11.11 -11.93
C PRO A 94 14.41 12.48 -11.36
N ASN A 95 15.11 13.30 -12.14
CA ASN A 95 15.54 14.64 -11.75
C ASN A 95 14.56 15.75 -12.15
N HIS A 96 13.46 15.40 -12.82
CA HIS A 96 12.45 16.38 -13.24
C HIS A 96 11.84 17.12 -12.03
N PRO A 97 11.54 18.44 -12.11
CA PRO A 97 10.96 19.20 -11.01
C PRO A 97 9.72 18.54 -10.37
N ALA A 98 8.79 18.05 -11.20
CA ALA A 98 7.62 17.31 -10.74
C ALA A 98 7.94 16.10 -9.83
N VAL A 99 9.05 15.41 -10.05
CA VAL A 99 9.48 14.26 -9.23
C VAL A 99 10.01 14.76 -7.89
N LYS A 100 10.95 15.72 -7.92
CA LYS A 100 11.58 16.28 -6.72
C LYS A 100 10.57 16.95 -5.80
N GLU A 101 9.72 17.82 -6.35
CA GLU A 101 8.68 18.51 -5.58
C GLU A 101 7.67 17.54 -4.97
N SER A 102 7.35 16.44 -5.65
CA SER A 102 6.47 15.41 -5.09
C SER A 102 7.10 14.68 -3.91
N TYR A 103 8.40 14.39 -3.97
CA TYR A 103 9.12 13.79 -2.85
C TYR A 103 9.27 14.78 -1.68
N GLU A 104 9.59 16.05 -1.95
CA GLU A 104 9.68 17.07 -0.91
C GLU A 104 8.34 17.30 -0.22
N ALA A 105 7.23 17.35 -0.96
CA ALA A 105 5.90 17.45 -0.37
C ALA A 105 5.57 16.25 0.55
N ALA A 106 5.94 15.02 0.15
CA ALA A 106 5.77 13.85 0.99
C ALA A 106 6.59 13.95 2.30
N LYS A 107 7.85 14.37 2.19
CA LYS A 107 8.75 14.59 3.34
C LYS A 107 8.22 15.68 4.28
N GLU A 108 7.73 16.78 3.72
CA GLU A 108 7.16 17.91 4.47
C GLU A 108 5.90 17.51 5.25
N ILE A 109 5.02 16.71 4.64
CA ILE A 109 3.83 16.15 5.32
C ILE A 109 4.26 15.37 6.58
N ILE A 110 5.29 14.52 6.47
CA ILE A 110 5.80 13.75 7.61
C ILE A 110 6.38 14.67 8.69
N ASN A 111 7.19 15.66 8.30
CA ASN A 111 7.76 16.63 9.26
C ASN A 111 6.65 17.33 10.05
N LYS A 112 5.58 17.78 9.37
CA LYS A 112 4.43 18.43 10.02
C LYS A 112 3.70 17.52 11.00
N ILE A 113 3.60 16.22 10.71
CA ILE A 113 3.03 15.21 11.62
C ILE A 113 3.89 15.08 12.89
N HIS A 114 5.21 14.92 12.74
CA HIS A 114 6.14 14.83 13.86
C HIS A 114 6.15 16.11 14.70
N GLU A 115 6.15 17.28 14.07
CA GLU A 115 6.06 18.57 14.75
C GLU A 115 4.76 18.72 15.55
N TYR A 116 3.63 18.32 14.96
CA TYR A 116 2.34 18.37 15.65
C TYR A 116 2.31 17.41 16.85
N GLY A 117 2.78 16.18 16.67
CA GLY A 117 2.96 15.22 17.76
C GLY A 117 3.81 15.78 18.89
N LYS A 118 4.97 16.36 18.57
CA LYS A 118 5.88 16.97 19.55
C LYS A 118 5.21 18.09 20.35
N LYS A 119 4.39 18.94 19.69
CA LYS A 119 3.59 19.97 20.38
C LYS A 119 2.55 19.38 21.34
N LYS A 120 2.10 18.14 21.09
CA LYS A 120 1.21 17.36 21.96
C LYS A 120 1.96 16.51 23.00
N GLY A 121 3.30 16.63 23.07
CA GLY A 121 4.13 15.86 24.00
C GLY A 121 4.29 14.38 23.62
N LYS A 122 4.09 14.03 22.35
CA LYS A 122 4.11 12.64 21.88
C LYS A 122 4.93 12.47 20.59
N TYR A 123 5.67 11.38 20.47
CA TYR A 123 6.26 10.99 19.19
C TYR A 123 5.24 10.16 18.39
N ILE A 124 4.91 10.60 17.18
CA ILE A 124 3.94 9.91 16.31
C ILE A 124 4.70 9.15 15.24
N TYR A 125 4.59 7.83 15.26
CA TYR A 125 5.27 6.97 14.27
C TYR A 125 4.54 7.06 12.92
N VAL A 126 5.28 7.34 11.85
CA VAL A 126 4.73 7.36 10.49
C VAL A 126 5.23 6.14 9.72
N ILE A 127 4.31 5.41 9.08
CA ILE A 127 4.59 4.17 8.37
C ILE A 127 4.06 4.29 6.94
N THR A 128 4.86 3.89 5.95
CA THR A 128 4.44 3.88 4.53
C THR A 128 5.27 2.90 3.69
N TRP A 129 4.98 2.83 2.40
CA TRP A 129 5.75 2.11 1.39
C TRP A 129 6.99 2.92 0.95
N VAL A 130 8.18 2.57 1.43
CA VAL A 130 9.45 3.21 1.02
C VAL A 130 10.23 2.43 -0.05
N ALA A 131 9.93 1.14 -0.18
CA ALA A 131 10.48 0.27 -1.19
C ALA A 131 9.51 -0.88 -1.48
N VAL A 132 9.36 -1.23 -2.75
CA VAL A 132 8.47 -2.30 -3.22
C VAL A 132 9.17 -3.17 -4.25
N LYS A 133 8.77 -4.43 -4.32
CA LYS A 133 9.27 -5.37 -5.34
C LYS A 133 8.58 -5.07 -6.67
N GLY A 134 9.37 -4.73 -7.68
CA GLY A 134 8.95 -4.76 -9.08
C GLY A 134 8.97 -6.18 -9.64
N LYS A 135 8.96 -6.31 -10.97
CA LYS A 135 9.03 -7.63 -11.64
C LYS A 135 10.37 -8.31 -11.36
N ASP A 136 11.46 -7.61 -11.64
CA ASP A 136 12.83 -8.13 -11.58
C ASP A 136 13.79 -7.20 -10.80
N SER A 137 13.25 -6.19 -10.10
CA SER A 137 14.03 -5.18 -9.39
C SER A 137 13.29 -4.59 -8.20
N ILE A 138 14.00 -3.84 -7.34
CA ILE A 138 13.40 -3.06 -6.26
C ILE A 138 13.18 -1.62 -6.72
N ILE A 139 11.96 -1.12 -6.51
CA ILE A 139 11.61 0.28 -6.70
C ILE A 139 11.63 0.93 -5.32
N SER A 140 12.40 1.99 -5.14
CA SER A 140 12.65 2.58 -3.83
C SER A 140 12.68 4.11 -3.88
N VAL A 141 12.27 4.73 -2.79
CA VAL A 141 12.37 6.18 -2.57
C VAL A 141 13.85 6.57 -2.39
N PRO A 142 14.35 7.68 -2.96
CA PRO A 142 15.71 8.15 -2.68
C PRO A 142 15.88 8.47 -1.18
N LYS A 143 17.02 8.09 -0.61
CA LYS A 143 17.27 8.12 0.84
C LYS A 143 17.02 9.50 1.46
N GLU A 144 17.37 10.56 0.75
CA GLU A 144 17.23 11.95 1.19
C GLU A 144 15.78 12.39 1.45
N TYR A 145 14.80 11.64 0.92
CA TYR A 145 13.36 11.90 1.11
C TYR A 145 12.68 10.92 2.08
N VAL A 146 13.42 9.95 2.63
CA VAL A 146 12.88 8.99 3.60
C VAL A 146 13.05 9.53 5.01
N ASN A 147 11.95 9.94 5.63
CA ASN A 147 11.87 10.37 7.03
C ASN A 147 10.74 9.68 7.81
N VAL A 148 10.24 8.54 7.32
CA VAL A 148 9.29 7.69 8.04
C VAL A 148 9.98 6.78 9.05
N ASP A 149 9.20 6.28 10.00
CA ASP A 149 9.69 5.51 11.14
C ASP A 149 9.72 3.99 10.90
N ALA A 150 8.94 3.50 9.93
CA ALA A 150 8.99 2.10 9.51
C ALA A 150 8.56 1.92 8.04
N ALA A 151 9.09 0.87 7.43
CA ALA A 151 8.73 0.45 6.09
C ALA A 151 7.61 -0.60 6.13
N MET A 152 6.61 -0.44 5.26
CA MET A 152 5.66 -1.51 4.94
C MET A 152 6.06 -2.21 3.65
N VAL A 153 5.89 -3.53 3.64
CA VAL A 153 6.14 -4.41 2.50
C VAL A 153 5.03 -5.46 2.41
N SER A 154 4.87 -6.08 1.25
CA SER A 154 3.88 -7.14 1.03
C SER A 154 4.48 -8.26 0.18
N PRO A 155 4.08 -9.53 0.39
CA PRO A 155 4.25 -10.54 -0.64
C PRO A 155 3.53 -10.13 -1.92
N SER A 156 3.98 -10.64 -3.06
CA SER A 156 3.20 -10.55 -4.29
C SER A 156 2.07 -11.59 -4.29
N CYS A 157 1.10 -11.43 -5.19
CA CYS A 157 0.02 -12.38 -5.36
C CYS A 157 0.54 -13.78 -5.71
N ASP A 158 1.57 -13.88 -6.55
CA ASP A 158 2.19 -15.14 -6.94
C ASP A 158 3.10 -15.75 -5.86
N GLU A 159 3.59 -14.95 -4.91
CA GLU A 159 4.25 -15.47 -3.70
C GLU A 159 3.25 -16.09 -2.72
N ILE A 160 2.00 -15.59 -2.70
CA ILE A 160 0.92 -16.18 -1.89
C ILE A 160 0.46 -17.50 -2.51
N LYS A 161 0.02 -17.45 -3.77
CA LYS A 161 -0.32 -18.63 -4.58
C LYS A 161 0.13 -18.37 -6.00
N ASP A 162 1.02 -19.18 -6.53
CA ASP A 162 1.46 -19.05 -7.92
C ASP A 162 0.30 -19.42 -8.86
N LYS A 163 -0.06 -18.51 -9.77
CA LYS A 163 -1.23 -18.70 -10.66
C LYS A 163 -1.09 -19.87 -11.65
N LEU A 164 0.14 -20.31 -11.95
CA LEU A 164 0.40 -21.34 -12.96
C LEU A 164 0.58 -22.72 -12.33
N THR A 165 1.28 -22.78 -11.21
CA THR A 165 1.70 -24.01 -10.53
C THR A 165 0.87 -24.32 -9.29
N GLY A 166 0.10 -23.36 -8.78
CA GLY A 166 -0.67 -23.50 -7.54
C GLY A 166 0.16 -23.50 -6.26
N LYS A 167 1.49 -23.35 -6.35
CA LYS A 167 2.40 -23.39 -5.19
C LYS A 167 2.14 -22.23 -4.23
N ILE A 168 2.15 -22.53 -2.93
CA ILE A 168 1.87 -21.57 -1.87
C ILE A 168 3.14 -21.17 -1.14
N GLY A 169 3.30 -19.86 -0.89
CA GLY A 169 4.44 -19.33 -0.14
C GLY A 169 5.77 -19.41 -0.91
N ASN A 170 5.73 -19.27 -2.24
CA ASN A 170 6.91 -19.32 -3.10
C ASN A 170 7.60 -17.96 -3.16
N PHE A 171 8.25 -17.55 -2.06
CA PHE A 171 8.87 -16.25 -1.93
C PHE A 171 10.12 -16.11 -2.80
N ASN A 172 10.27 -14.99 -3.51
CA ASN A 172 11.48 -14.68 -4.26
C ASN A 172 12.60 -14.23 -3.31
N GLU A 173 13.38 -15.19 -2.83
CA GLU A 173 14.46 -14.98 -1.86
C GLU A 173 15.42 -13.85 -2.25
N LYS A 174 15.82 -13.80 -3.53
CA LYS A 174 16.75 -12.79 -4.05
C LYS A 174 16.17 -11.39 -3.90
N LEU A 175 14.96 -11.15 -4.39
CA LEU A 175 14.31 -9.84 -4.30
C LEU A 175 14.04 -9.45 -2.84
N TRP A 176 13.64 -10.40 -1.99
CA TRP A 176 13.48 -10.12 -0.56
C TRP A 176 14.79 -9.73 0.11
N ASN A 177 15.90 -10.38 -0.22
CA ASN A 177 17.22 -10.03 0.31
C ASN A 177 17.65 -8.63 -0.15
N GLU A 178 17.43 -8.28 -1.42
CA GLU A 178 17.70 -6.94 -1.94
C GLU A 178 16.84 -5.87 -1.25
N LEU A 179 15.54 -6.13 -1.09
CA LEU A 179 14.60 -5.24 -0.41
C LEU A 179 15.00 -4.99 1.06
N VAL A 180 15.30 -6.07 1.79
CA VAL A 180 15.72 -5.98 3.20
C VAL A 180 17.05 -5.26 3.32
N LYS A 181 18.02 -5.56 2.44
CA LYS A 181 19.32 -4.87 2.41
C LYS A 181 19.12 -3.38 2.17
N LYS A 182 18.27 -2.99 1.22
CA LYS A 182 17.93 -1.59 0.91
C LYS A 182 17.41 -0.88 2.16
N ILE A 183 16.36 -1.43 2.78
CA ILE A 183 15.72 -0.77 3.92
C ILE A 183 16.64 -0.74 5.16
N LYS A 184 17.26 -1.87 5.53
CA LYS A 184 18.11 -1.94 6.73
C LYS A 184 19.40 -1.14 6.61
N LYS A 185 20.08 -1.17 5.45
CA LYS A 185 21.37 -0.50 5.29
C LYS A 185 21.23 0.97 4.91
N GLU A 186 20.27 1.32 4.07
CA GLU A 186 20.17 2.69 3.59
C GLU A 186 19.27 3.55 4.48
N TYR A 187 18.13 3.02 4.93
CA TYR A 187 17.16 3.78 5.74
C TYR A 187 17.30 3.53 7.24
N GLY A 188 17.70 2.33 7.65
CA GLY A 188 17.91 2.00 9.06
C GLY A 188 16.63 1.88 9.89
N ILE A 189 15.49 1.60 9.24
CA ILE A 189 14.17 1.52 9.89
C ILE A 189 13.62 0.09 9.95
N PRO A 190 12.74 -0.23 10.92
CA PRO A 190 12.02 -1.50 10.98
C PRO A 190 11.20 -1.78 9.72
N ILE A 191 10.96 -3.07 9.46
CA ILE A 191 10.18 -3.55 8.31
C ILE A 191 8.97 -4.34 8.81
N PHE A 192 7.79 -3.92 8.38
CA PHE A 192 6.52 -4.62 8.60
C PHE A 192 6.06 -5.26 7.28
N ALA A 193 5.77 -6.56 7.31
CA ALA A 193 5.11 -7.24 6.21
C ALA A 193 3.61 -7.36 6.50
N ARG A 194 2.76 -7.08 5.51
CA ARG A 194 1.32 -7.35 5.59
C ARG A 194 0.84 -7.99 4.29
N ILE A 195 -0.30 -8.69 4.35
CA ILE A 195 -1.06 -9.01 3.14
C ILE A 195 -1.80 -7.74 2.72
N ASP A 196 -1.43 -7.19 1.56
CA ASP A 196 -1.98 -5.94 1.07
C ASP A 196 -3.35 -6.11 0.39
N TYR A 197 -4.08 -5.01 0.24
CA TYR A 197 -5.37 -4.98 -0.46
C TYR A 197 -5.61 -3.61 -1.09
N GLY A 198 -6.64 -3.53 -1.93
CA GLY A 198 -7.00 -2.30 -2.62
C GLY A 198 -6.50 -2.30 -4.06
N GLY A 199 -7.44 -2.26 -4.99
CA GLY A 199 -7.19 -2.27 -6.42
C GLY A 199 -8.10 -3.29 -7.12
N PRO A 200 -8.20 -3.22 -8.45
CA PRO A 200 -8.97 -4.18 -9.22
C PRO A 200 -8.21 -5.51 -9.35
N GLY A 201 -8.97 -6.58 -9.55
CA GLY A 201 -8.43 -7.88 -9.92
C GLY A 201 -7.82 -8.68 -8.77
N ARG A 202 -6.78 -9.44 -9.11
CA ARG A 202 -6.12 -10.42 -8.24
C ARG A 202 -5.14 -9.74 -7.28
N THR A 203 -5.64 -9.06 -6.25
CA THR A 203 -4.84 -8.46 -5.16
C THR A 203 -4.34 -9.51 -4.17
N GLN A 204 -3.43 -9.16 -3.26
CA GLN A 204 -2.84 -10.09 -2.31
C GLN A 204 -3.89 -10.67 -1.36
N LEU A 205 -4.74 -9.82 -0.77
CA LEU A 205 -5.85 -10.28 0.06
C LEU A 205 -6.89 -11.05 -0.74
N TYR A 206 -7.12 -10.71 -2.02
CA TYR A 206 -7.95 -11.53 -2.90
C TYR A 206 -7.37 -12.95 -3.03
N VAL A 207 -6.08 -13.10 -3.36
CA VAL A 207 -5.48 -14.44 -3.47
C VAL A 207 -5.58 -15.20 -2.15
N PHE A 208 -5.20 -14.55 -1.05
CA PHE A 208 -5.22 -15.18 0.26
C PHE A 208 -6.62 -15.62 0.70
N SER A 209 -7.64 -14.78 0.47
CA SER A 209 -9.01 -15.06 0.92
C SER A 209 -9.81 -15.88 -0.09
N GLN A 210 -9.68 -15.62 -1.39
CA GLN A 210 -10.52 -16.19 -2.43
C GLN A 210 -9.92 -17.45 -3.05
N GLU A 211 -8.61 -17.52 -3.24
CA GLU A 211 -7.96 -18.61 -3.98
C GLU A 211 -7.37 -19.72 -3.12
N LEU A 212 -7.08 -19.43 -1.85
CA LEU A 212 -6.64 -20.45 -0.89
C LEU A 212 -7.83 -21.17 -0.26
N SER A 213 -7.69 -22.47 -0.02
CA SER A 213 -8.49 -23.19 0.98
C SER A 213 -8.12 -22.72 2.40
N LYS A 214 -8.89 -23.15 3.40
CA LYS A 214 -8.59 -22.83 4.81
C LYS A 214 -7.23 -23.39 5.22
N GLU A 215 -6.94 -24.62 4.83
CA GLU A 215 -5.70 -25.34 5.12
C GLU A 215 -4.52 -24.66 4.41
N GLU A 216 -4.70 -24.32 3.14
CA GLU A 216 -3.71 -23.58 2.34
C GLU A 216 -3.42 -22.20 2.94
N ALA A 217 -4.43 -21.48 3.44
CA ALA A 217 -4.27 -20.19 4.11
C ALA A 217 -3.49 -20.33 5.42
N ARG A 218 -3.80 -21.34 6.24
CA ARG A 218 -3.05 -21.65 7.47
C ARG A 218 -1.59 -22.01 7.15
N GLU A 219 -1.36 -22.82 6.13
CA GLU A 219 -0.01 -23.18 5.67
C GLU A 219 0.76 -21.95 5.19
N PHE A 220 0.13 -21.09 4.40
CA PHE A 220 0.73 -19.83 3.96
C PHE A 220 1.15 -18.97 5.15
N LEU A 221 0.30 -18.81 6.17
CA LEU A 221 0.63 -18.03 7.36
C LEU A 221 1.88 -18.58 8.08
N ARG A 222 2.00 -19.90 8.23
CA ARG A 222 3.19 -20.53 8.82
C ARG A 222 4.45 -20.31 7.97
N LYS A 223 4.34 -20.44 6.64
CA LYS A 223 5.44 -20.20 5.71
C LYS A 223 5.89 -18.74 5.72
N ALA A 224 4.94 -17.82 5.64
CA ALA A 224 5.17 -16.37 5.68
C ALA A 224 5.82 -15.96 7.00
N ASP A 225 5.30 -16.46 8.11
CA ASP A 225 5.85 -16.18 9.43
C ASP A 225 7.32 -16.59 9.56
N LYS A 226 7.63 -17.84 9.21
CA LYS A 226 9.00 -18.37 9.22
C LYS A 226 9.91 -17.60 8.29
N PHE A 227 9.44 -17.27 7.09
CA PHE A 227 10.22 -16.56 6.08
C PHE A 227 10.55 -15.13 6.51
N PHE A 228 9.55 -14.36 6.95
CA PHE A 228 9.72 -12.98 7.38
C PHE A 228 10.54 -12.87 8.66
N SER A 229 10.29 -13.75 9.64
CA SER A 229 11.05 -13.76 10.89
C SER A 229 12.54 -14.01 10.65
N LYS A 230 12.90 -14.97 9.78
CA LYS A 230 14.30 -15.24 9.38
C LYS A 230 15.00 -14.03 8.73
N LYS A 231 14.24 -13.15 8.08
CA LYS A 231 14.78 -11.92 7.46
C LYS A 231 14.74 -10.71 8.41
N GLY A 232 14.26 -10.90 9.65
CA GLY A 232 14.02 -9.84 10.62
C GLY A 232 13.00 -8.81 10.11
N ILE A 233 11.92 -9.31 9.50
CA ILE A 233 10.73 -8.56 9.12
C ILE A 233 9.60 -8.96 10.08
N ILE A 234 8.86 -7.99 10.60
CA ILE A 234 7.73 -8.23 11.49
C ILE A 234 6.49 -8.48 10.63
N PHE A 235 5.98 -9.72 10.64
CA PHE A 235 4.76 -10.06 9.91
C PHE A 235 3.51 -9.68 10.71
N ILE A 236 2.68 -8.82 10.11
CA ILE A 236 1.37 -8.41 10.63
C ILE A 236 0.33 -9.40 10.09
N TYR A 237 -0.20 -10.26 10.96
CA TYR A 237 -1.21 -11.24 10.58
C TYR A 237 -2.54 -10.55 10.20
N PRO A 238 -3.23 -11.03 9.16
CA PRO A 238 -4.57 -10.56 8.84
C PRO A 238 -5.56 -11.09 9.88
N VAL A 239 -6.08 -10.24 10.77
CA VAL A 239 -7.09 -10.63 11.77
C VAL A 239 -8.49 -10.24 11.31
N HIS A 240 -8.67 -8.99 10.91
CA HIS A 240 -9.96 -8.43 10.47
C HIS A 240 -9.73 -7.23 9.53
N GLY A 241 -10.62 -7.05 8.56
CA GLY A 241 -10.67 -5.91 7.65
C GLY A 241 -10.04 -6.17 6.28
N GLY A 242 -9.99 -5.12 5.47
CA GLY A 242 -9.47 -5.16 4.10
C GLY A 242 -10.49 -5.69 3.09
N ASP A 243 -10.56 -5.02 1.94
CA ASP A 243 -11.43 -5.43 0.82
C ASP A 243 -10.89 -6.70 0.16
N MET A 244 -11.72 -7.75 0.12
CA MET A 244 -11.31 -9.05 -0.43
C MET A 244 -11.32 -9.09 -1.96
N GLY A 245 -11.69 -7.99 -2.61
CA GLY A 245 -11.76 -7.83 -4.05
C GLY A 245 -13.07 -7.17 -4.49
N ARG A 246 -13.14 -6.83 -5.78
CA ARG A 246 -14.34 -6.25 -6.38
C ARG A 246 -15.49 -7.26 -6.35
N LYS A 247 -16.72 -6.77 -6.18
CA LYS A 247 -17.92 -7.59 -5.91
C LYS A 247 -18.14 -8.68 -6.95
N GLU A 248 -17.84 -8.41 -8.22
CA GLU A 248 -17.96 -9.34 -9.33
C GLU A 248 -16.94 -10.49 -9.33
N LEU A 249 -15.85 -10.37 -8.56
CA LEU A 249 -14.79 -11.38 -8.44
C LEU A 249 -14.87 -12.19 -7.15
N VAL A 250 -15.53 -11.66 -6.12
CA VAL A 250 -15.58 -12.25 -4.78
C VAL A 250 -16.61 -13.36 -4.74
N LYS A 251 -16.18 -14.54 -4.28
CA LYS A 251 -17.01 -15.75 -4.16
C LYS A 251 -17.25 -16.14 -2.70
N LYS A 252 -16.27 -15.87 -1.83
CA LYS A 252 -16.33 -16.11 -0.39
C LYS A 252 -16.46 -14.78 0.34
N LEU A 253 -17.55 -14.62 1.08
CA LEU A 253 -17.80 -13.48 1.96
C LEU A 253 -17.61 -13.93 3.40
N SER A 254 -17.12 -13.07 4.28
CA SER A 254 -17.09 -13.36 5.71
C SER A 254 -18.51 -13.53 6.22
N TYR A 255 -18.79 -14.66 6.87
CA TYR A 255 -20.11 -14.99 7.41
C TYR A 255 -21.21 -14.99 6.33
N GLY A 256 -20.85 -15.37 5.11
CA GLY A 256 -21.72 -15.34 3.93
C GLY A 256 -22.24 -13.95 3.52
N LYS A 257 -21.78 -12.85 4.14
CA LYS A 257 -22.41 -11.53 4.00
C LYS A 257 -21.45 -10.38 3.71
N PHE A 258 -20.26 -10.38 4.31
CA PHE A 258 -19.41 -9.20 4.33
C PHE A 258 -18.19 -9.31 3.41
N ASN A 259 -17.96 -8.27 2.60
CA ASN A 259 -16.79 -8.17 1.71
C ASN A 259 -15.56 -7.56 2.41
N TRP A 260 -15.32 -8.00 3.64
CA TRP A 260 -14.05 -7.75 4.32
C TRP A 260 -13.58 -9.06 4.94
N TYR A 261 -12.27 -9.23 5.04
CA TYR A 261 -11.71 -10.44 5.62
C TYR A 261 -11.95 -10.50 7.13
N ASP A 262 -12.29 -11.67 7.66
CA ASP A 262 -12.33 -11.93 9.09
C ASP A 262 -11.78 -13.34 9.38
N SER A 263 -10.72 -13.41 10.19
CA SER A 263 -10.04 -14.66 10.54
C SER A 263 -10.91 -15.65 11.33
N LEU A 264 -12.02 -15.19 11.93
CA LEU A 264 -13.01 -16.01 12.63
C LEU A 264 -14.16 -16.47 11.74
N ALA A 265 -14.26 -15.97 10.51
CA ALA A 265 -15.34 -16.37 9.62
C ALA A 265 -15.21 -17.87 9.25
N PRO A 266 -16.32 -18.63 9.22
CA PRO A 266 -16.31 -20.05 8.85
C PRO A 266 -15.72 -20.32 7.47
N GLU A 267 -15.66 -19.34 6.58
CA GLU A 267 -15.07 -19.46 5.25
C GLU A 267 -13.53 -19.47 5.27
N PHE A 268 -12.91 -18.93 6.34
CA PHE A 268 -11.46 -18.73 6.44
C PHE A 268 -10.82 -19.47 7.62
N GLU A 269 -11.37 -19.35 8.83
CA GLU A 269 -10.95 -20.06 10.05
C GLU A 269 -9.41 -20.09 10.29
N THR A 270 -8.76 -18.94 10.18
CA THR A 270 -7.30 -18.79 10.34
C THR A 270 -6.89 -18.29 11.73
N TYR A 271 -7.85 -17.78 12.53
CA TYR A 271 -7.56 -17.16 13.83
C TYR A 271 -6.79 -18.08 14.78
N GLY A 272 -7.12 -19.38 14.81
CA GLY A 272 -6.41 -20.37 15.63
C GLY A 272 -4.91 -20.44 15.30
N THR A 273 -4.57 -20.50 14.01
CA THR A 273 -3.18 -20.50 13.55
C THR A 273 -2.47 -19.18 13.86
N ILE A 274 -3.15 -18.03 13.74
CA ILE A 274 -2.58 -16.73 14.12
C ILE A 274 -2.26 -16.70 15.63
N LYS A 275 -3.17 -17.23 16.46
CA LYS A 275 -2.98 -17.31 17.92
C LYS A 275 -1.81 -18.24 18.31
N GLU A 276 -1.63 -19.35 17.60
CA GLU A 276 -0.47 -20.23 17.79
C GLU A 276 0.84 -19.49 17.45
N LEU A 277 0.95 -18.95 16.24
CA LEU A 277 2.17 -18.29 15.75
C LEU A 277 2.56 -17.07 16.58
N THR A 278 1.61 -16.38 17.21
CA THR A 278 1.88 -15.24 18.09
C THR A 278 2.37 -15.64 19.48
N ARG A 279 2.01 -16.83 19.97
CA ARG A 279 2.48 -17.33 21.27
C ARG A 279 3.95 -17.74 21.23
N ASP A 280 4.39 -18.28 20.10
CA ASP A 280 5.77 -18.76 19.89
C ASP A 280 6.81 -17.62 19.75
N LYS A 281 6.35 -16.36 19.75
CA LYS A 281 7.19 -15.16 19.61
C LYS A 281 7.51 -14.44 20.93
N ARG A 282 7.10 -15.02 22.06
CA ARG A 282 7.44 -14.50 23.40
C ARG A 282 8.81 -14.94 23.85
#